data_AF-A0ABD7G2W2-F1
#
_entry.id   AF-A0ABD7G2W2-F1
#
_cell.length_a   1.000
_cell.length_b   1.000
_cell.length_c   1.000
_cell.angle_alpha   90.00
_cell.angle_beta   90.00
_cell.angle_gamma   90.00
#
_symmetry.space_group_name_H-M   'P 1'
#
loop_
_entity.id
_entity.type
_entity.pdbx_description
1 polymer ?
#
loop_
_entity_poly.entity_id
_entity_poly.type
_entity_poly.pdbx_seq_one_letter_code
_entity_poly.pdbx_strand_id
1 'polypeptide(L)'
;MQNKWDQARLKALQSDASENIESYRDQDDPKGLEQFTDQMKALLLADMSMLEFMPEYLPLALYGRVQFPPKAKSQWNKWLASGEQPSWDEFKVSVGFNNAVLPLVKAVRAQSEDQLMEACAVLFLLDNPLPRGSHRGDDDYELRDEEEEDGEDADADYHGGSDRYGDDNGDQDMYDEVRF
;
A
#
# COMPACT_ATOMS: atom_id res chain seq x y z
N MET A 1 2.26 -3.16 29.93
CA MET A 1 2.75 -1.98 29.19
C MET A 1 2.61 -2.30 27.72
N GLN A 2 2.07 -1.38 26.92
CA GLN A 2 1.90 -1.59 25.49
C GLN A 2 3.18 -1.17 24.79
N ASN A 3 3.78 -2.08 24.02
CA ASN A 3 4.99 -1.80 23.27
C ASN A 3 4.69 -0.79 22.14
N LYS A 4 5.71 -0.05 21.73
CA LYS A 4 5.61 0.90 20.62
C LYS A 4 6.47 0.40 19.46
N TRP A 5 5.99 0.67 18.25
CA TRP A 5 6.76 0.40 17.04
C TRP A 5 7.99 1.30 16.98
N ASP A 6 9.13 0.71 16.65
CA ASP A 6 10.25 1.46 16.10
C ASP A 6 9.96 1.76 14.61
N GLN A 7 9.43 2.94 14.36
CA GLN A 7 9.03 3.38 13.02
C GLN A 7 10.22 3.50 12.06
N ALA A 8 11.42 3.82 12.55
CA ALA A 8 12.60 3.90 11.71
C ALA A 8 13.02 2.50 11.26
N ARG A 9 13.04 1.55 12.19
CA ARG A 9 13.31 0.14 11.90
C ARG A 9 12.29 -0.47 10.95
N LEU A 10 10.99 -0.25 11.16
CA LEU A 10 9.96 -0.77 10.24
C LEU A 10 10.13 -0.25 8.82
N LYS A 11 10.48 1.03 8.64
CA LYS A 11 10.72 1.61 7.32
C LYS A 11 11.97 1.06 6.65
N ALA A 12 13.06 0.86 7.40
CA ALA A 12 14.27 0.23 6.89
C ALA A 12 13.97 -1.19 6.39
N LEU A 13 13.37 -2.02 7.24
CA LEU A 13 12.96 -3.39 6.89
C LEU A 13 12.02 -3.42 5.68
N GLN A 14 11.08 -2.46 5.60
CA GLN A 14 10.19 -2.34 4.46
C GLN A 14 10.95 -2.05 3.16
N SER A 15 11.89 -1.09 3.18
CA SER A 15 12.73 -0.77 2.01
C SER A 15 13.52 -1.99 1.58
N ASP A 16 14.29 -2.57 2.50
CA ASP A 16 15.18 -3.70 2.22
C ASP A 16 14.41 -4.92 1.70
N ALA A 17 13.27 -5.24 2.32
CA ALA A 17 12.42 -6.33 1.85
C ALA A 17 11.77 -6.02 0.49
N SER A 18 11.33 -4.77 0.25
CA SER A 18 10.71 -4.37 -1.01
C SER A 18 11.68 -4.49 -2.19
N GLU A 19 12.91 -4.02 -2.04
CA GLU A 19 13.95 -4.07 -3.06
C GLU A 19 14.26 -5.53 -3.45
N ASN A 20 14.36 -6.41 -2.45
CA ASN A 20 14.54 -7.84 -2.69
C ASN A 20 13.32 -8.43 -3.43
N ILE A 21 12.09 -8.19 -2.97
CA ILE A 21 10.88 -8.73 -3.61
C ILE A 21 10.77 -8.29 -5.06
N GLU A 22 11.00 -7.00 -5.34
CA GLU A 22 10.93 -6.44 -6.69
C GLU A 22 11.98 -7.06 -7.62
N SER A 23 13.17 -7.34 -7.11
CA SER A 23 14.25 -8.00 -7.88
C SER A 23 13.90 -9.42 -8.36
N TYR A 24 12.95 -10.10 -7.69
CA TYR A 24 12.48 -11.44 -8.06
C TYR A 24 11.07 -11.46 -8.66
N ARG A 25 10.44 -10.31 -8.86
CA ARG A 25 9.15 -10.17 -9.56
C ARG A 25 9.37 -10.05 -11.07
N ASP A 26 10.02 -11.06 -11.64
CA ASP A 26 10.16 -11.18 -13.08
C ASP A 26 8.87 -11.76 -13.70
N GLN A 27 8.36 -11.13 -14.76
CA GLN A 27 7.18 -11.63 -15.49
C GLN A 27 7.51 -12.91 -16.28
N ASP A 28 8.77 -13.09 -16.66
CA ASP A 28 9.26 -14.26 -17.39
C ASP A 28 9.61 -15.44 -16.47
N ASP A 29 9.77 -15.20 -15.16
CA ASP A 29 9.89 -16.24 -14.12
C ASP A 29 8.85 -16.05 -12.99
N PRO A 30 7.59 -16.47 -13.22
CA PRO A 30 6.53 -16.33 -12.23
C PRO A 30 6.76 -17.15 -10.95
N LYS A 31 7.75 -18.06 -10.92
CA LYS A 31 8.10 -18.87 -9.74
C LYS A 31 9.33 -18.35 -9.00
N GLY A 32 10.09 -17.41 -9.56
CA GLY A 32 11.34 -16.92 -9.00
C GLY A 32 11.15 -16.39 -7.58
N LEU A 33 10.13 -15.55 -7.38
CA LEU A 33 9.79 -15.01 -6.05
C LEU A 33 9.42 -16.11 -5.05
N GLU A 34 8.56 -17.07 -5.43
CA GLU A 34 8.18 -18.15 -4.52
C GLU A 34 9.41 -18.98 -4.11
N GLN A 35 10.27 -19.34 -5.06
CA GLN A 35 11.50 -20.09 -4.78
C GLN A 35 12.44 -19.32 -3.85
N PHE A 36 12.61 -18.02 -4.09
CA PHE A 36 13.41 -17.15 -3.22
C PHE A 36 12.87 -17.12 -1.79
N THR A 37 11.56 -16.92 -1.61
CA THR A 37 10.96 -16.90 -0.27
C THR A 37 11.08 -18.26 0.44
N ASP A 38 10.97 -19.37 -0.30
CA ASP A 38 11.17 -20.72 0.25
C ASP A 38 12.64 -21.00 0.61
N GLN A 39 13.60 -20.44 -0.14
CA GLN A 39 15.02 -20.47 0.22
C GLN A 39 15.29 -19.68 1.50
N MET A 40 14.74 -18.47 1.65
CA MET A 40 14.87 -17.68 2.88
C MET A 40 14.30 -18.42 4.08
N LYS A 41 13.13 -19.04 3.93
CA LYS A 41 12.54 -19.89 4.97
C LYS A 41 13.47 -21.06 5.36
N ALA A 42 14.06 -21.75 4.38
CA ALA A 42 14.96 -22.88 4.66
C ALA A 42 16.23 -22.42 5.38
N LEU A 43 16.80 -21.28 4.98
CA LEU A 43 17.97 -20.66 5.59
C LEU A 43 17.69 -20.28 7.05
N LEU A 44 16.57 -19.61 7.33
CA LEU A 44 16.20 -19.22 8.70
C LEU A 44 15.89 -20.43 9.60
N LEU A 45 15.31 -21.50 9.04
CA LEU A 45 15.08 -22.74 9.78
C LEU A 45 16.39 -23.48 10.09
N ALA A 46 17.42 -23.33 9.25
CA ALA A 46 18.74 -23.89 9.50
C ALA A 46 19.52 -23.08 10.55
N ASP A 47 19.42 -21.74 10.49
CA ASP A 47 20.09 -20.84 11.42
C ASP A 47 19.27 -19.55 11.67
N MET A 48 18.59 -19.51 12.82
CA MET A 48 17.78 -18.34 13.21
C MET A 48 18.64 -17.16 13.67
N SER A 49 19.91 -17.38 14.04
CA SER A 49 20.80 -16.29 14.46
C SER A 49 21.10 -15.30 13.33
N MET A 50 20.86 -15.72 12.08
CA MET A 50 20.97 -14.85 10.91
C MET A 50 20.06 -13.61 11.00
N LEU A 51 18.93 -13.68 11.74
CA LEU A 51 18.06 -12.53 11.98
C LEU A 51 18.68 -11.41 12.83
N GLU A 52 19.81 -11.68 13.51
CA GLU A 52 20.56 -10.64 14.21
C GLU A 52 21.29 -9.71 13.24
N PHE A 53 21.63 -10.21 12.05
CA PHE A 53 22.40 -9.50 11.04
C PHE A 53 21.56 -9.11 9.81
N MET A 54 20.57 -9.94 9.46
CA MET A 54 19.67 -9.74 8.31
C MET A 54 18.20 -9.89 8.76
N PRO A 55 17.68 -8.94 9.53
CA PRO A 55 16.31 -8.99 10.05
C PRO A 55 15.24 -8.94 8.93
N GLU A 56 15.56 -8.40 7.76
CA GLU A 56 14.72 -8.35 6.56
C GLU A 56 14.45 -9.74 5.96
N TYR A 57 15.25 -10.76 6.28
CA TYR A 57 15.00 -12.12 5.80
C TYR A 57 13.70 -12.71 6.33
N LEU A 58 13.24 -12.28 7.52
CA LEU A 58 12.01 -12.77 8.10
C LEU A 58 10.76 -12.34 7.29
N PRO A 59 10.53 -11.04 7.00
CA PRO A 59 9.41 -10.66 6.12
C PRO A 59 9.53 -11.31 4.73
N LEU A 60 10.73 -11.46 4.18
CA LEU A 60 10.94 -12.18 2.91
C LEU A 60 10.49 -13.65 2.98
N ALA A 61 10.90 -14.39 4.00
CA ALA A 61 10.53 -15.80 4.18
C ALA A 61 9.02 -16.01 4.40
N LEU A 62 8.32 -14.99 4.88
CA LEU A 62 6.89 -14.99 5.15
C LEU A 62 6.06 -14.42 3.98
N TYR A 63 6.70 -13.78 3.00
CA TYR A 63 6.04 -13.09 1.90
C TYR A 63 5.12 -14.03 1.09
N GLY A 64 3.91 -13.57 0.77
CA GLY A 64 2.90 -14.38 0.06
C GLY A 64 2.31 -15.56 0.87
N ARG A 65 2.78 -15.80 2.10
CA ARG A 65 2.34 -16.90 2.98
C ARG A 65 1.63 -16.39 4.24
N VAL A 66 1.42 -15.08 4.33
CA VAL A 66 0.69 -14.37 5.40
C VAL A 66 -0.55 -13.72 4.81
N GLN A 67 -1.67 -13.77 5.54
CA GLN A 67 -2.92 -13.12 5.16
C GLN A 67 -3.45 -12.28 6.31
N PHE A 68 -3.99 -11.11 5.97
CA PHE A 68 -4.63 -10.21 6.91
C PHE A 68 -6.15 -10.26 6.72
N PRO A 69 -6.92 -10.83 7.65
CA PRO A 69 -8.38 -10.88 7.55
C PRO A 69 -8.96 -9.47 7.34
N PRO A 70 -9.98 -9.29 6.48
CA PRO A 70 -10.54 -7.96 6.19
C PRO A 70 -10.94 -7.17 7.44
N LYS A 71 -11.49 -7.86 8.45
CA LYS A 71 -11.89 -7.28 9.74
C LYS A 71 -10.70 -6.74 10.55
N ALA A 72 -9.51 -7.29 10.36
CA ALA A 72 -8.30 -6.91 11.06
C ALA A 72 -7.54 -5.77 10.37
N LYS A 73 -7.73 -5.54 9.07
CA LYS A 73 -6.99 -4.49 8.32
C LYS A 73 -7.15 -3.09 8.91
N SER A 74 -8.36 -2.72 9.33
CA SER A 74 -8.60 -1.43 9.99
C SER A 74 -7.80 -1.29 11.29
N GLN A 75 -7.66 -2.39 12.03
CA GLN A 75 -6.92 -2.41 13.28
C GLN A 75 -5.40 -2.31 13.04
N TRP A 76 -4.88 -3.02 12.03
CA TRP A 76 -3.50 -2.89 11.57
C TRP A 76 -3.15 -1.45 11.19
N ASN A 77 -4.00 -0.80 10.40
CA ASN A 77 -3.83 0.62 10.06
C ASN A 77 -3.77 1.51 11.32
N LYS A 78 -4.63 1.26 12.32
CA LYS A 78 -4.63 2.03 13.56
C LYS A 78 -3.32 1.83 14.34
N TRP A 79 -2.88 0.59 14.55
CA TRP A 79 -1.63 0.27 15.24
C TRP A 79 -0.41 0.92 14.59
N LEU A 80 -0.32 0.84 13.26
CA LEU A 80 0.78 1.44 12.51
C LEU A 80 0.75 2.96 12.56
N ALA A 81 -0.43 3.58 12.44
CA ALA A 81 -0.59 5.04 12.48
C ALA A 81 -0.39 5.62 13.89
N SER A 82 -0.83 4.93 14.94
CA SER A 82 -0.63 5.38 16.33
C SER A 82 0.78 5.09 16.84
N GLY A 83 1.54 4.23 16.16
CA GLY A 83 2.84 3.75 16.62
C GLY A 83 2.75 2.74 17.77
N GLU A 84 1.56 2.18 18.03
CA GLU A 84 1.32 1.21 19.09
C GLU A 84 1.37 -0.21 18.53
N GLN A 85 2.14 -1.08 19.19
CA GLN A 85 2.19 -2.49 18.86
C GLN A 85 0.96 -3.22 19.43
N PRO A 86 0.38 -4.20 18.70
CA PRO A 86 -0.62 -5.09 19.27
C PRO A 86 -0.05 -5.93 20.41
N SER A 87 -0.90 -6.35 21.33
CA SER A 87 -0.57 -7.47 22.22
C SER A 87 -0.51 -8.78 21.45
N TRP A 88 0.12 -9.81 22.02
CA TRP A 88 0.18 -11.14 21.40
C TRP A 88 -1.20 -11.74 21.10
N ASP A 89 -2.17 -11.55 22.02
CA ASP A 89 -3.52 -12.07 21.84
C ASP A 89 -4.30 -11.36 20.72
N GLU A 90 -4.06 -10.06 20.53
CA GLU A 90 -4.61 -9.31 19.40
C GLU A 90 -3.92 -9.68 18.08
N PHE A 91 -2.59 -9.82 18.12
CA PHE A 91 -1.79 -10.18 16.97
C PHE A 91 -2.22 -11.54 16.38
N LYS A 92 -2.29 -12.59 17.20
CA LYS A 92 -2.56 -13.96 16.74
C LYS A 92 -3.93 -14.14 16.08
N VAL A 93 -4.90 -13.28 16.38
CA VAL A 93 -6.24 -13.28 15.75
C VAL A 93 -6.34 -12.34 14.55
N SER A 94 -5.34 -11.47 14.37
CA SER A 94 -5.28 -10.47 13.31
C SER A 94 -4.50 -10.91 12.06
N VAL A 95 -3.83 -12.06 12.13
CA VAL A 95 -2.98 -12.61 11.05
C VAL A 95 -3.26 -14.09 10.85
N GLY A 96 -3.39 -14.52 9.59
CA GLY A 96 -3.43 -15.91 9.19
C GLY A 96 -2.12 -16.33 8.54
N PHE A 97 -1.57 -17.47 8.97
CA PHE A 97 -0.36 -18.05 8.40
C PHE A 97 -0.68 -19.29 7.57
N ASN A 98 -0.04 -19.44 6.41
CA ASN A 98 -0.09 -20.67 5.64
C ASN A 98 0.57 -21.83 6.43
N ASN A 99 0.01 -23.05 6.30
CA ASN A 99 0.56 -24.25 6.94
C ASN A 99 2.05 -24.49 6.66
N ALA A 100 2.52 -24.13 5.46
CA ALA A 100 3.91 -24.34 5.04
C ALA A 100 4.93 -23.47 5.80
N VAL A 101 4.50 -22.38 6.43
CA VAL A 101 5.38 -21.48 7.20
C VAL A 101 5.21 -21.62 8.72
N LEU A 102 4.27 -22.46 9.19
CA LEU A 102 4.06 -22.68 10.63
C LEU A 102 5.31 -23.14 11.39
N PRO A 103 6.21 -23.99 10.83
CA PRO A 103 7.46 -24.32 11.51
C PRO A 103 8.33 -23.10 11.79
N LEU A 104 8.48 -22.21 10.79
CA LEU A 104 9.25 -20.97 10.91
C LEU A 104 8.60 -20.03 11.94
N VAL A 105 7.28 -19.82 11.85
CA VAL A 105 6.53 -18.97 12.77
C VAL A 105 6.70 -19.43 14.22
N LYS A 106 6.64 -20.74 14.49
CA LYS A 106 6.86 -21.29 15.83
C LYS A 106 8.28 -21.07 16.32
N ALA A 107 9.27 -21.25 15.44
CA ALA A 107 10.68 -21.08 15.78
C ALA A 107 11.01 -19.61 16.11
N VAL A 108 10.58 -18.67 15.26
CA VAL A 108 10.75 -17.22 15.49
C VAL A 108 10.04 -16.79 16.77
N ARG A 109 8.78 -17.22 16.96
CA ARG A 109 8.03 -16.90 18.18
C ARG A 109 8.74 -17.36 19.45
N ALA A 110 9.37 -18.53 19.42
CA ALA A 110 10.11 -19.04 20.58
C ALA A 110 11.33 -18.17 20.94
N GLN A 111 11.87 -17.42 19.98
CA GLN A 111 12.96 -16.46 20.19
C GLN A 111 12.45 -15.06 20.52
N SER A 112 11.52 -14.52 19.71
CA SER A 112 10.96 -13.18 19.89
C SER A 112 9.58 -13.07 19.25
N GLU A 113 8.55 -12.79 20.06
CA GLU A 113 7.22 -12.43 19.56
C GLU A 113 7.25 -11.08 18.82
N ASP A 114 8.08 -10.14 19.29
CA ASP A 114 8.21 -8.80 18.70
C ASP A 114 8.75 -8.86 17.27
N GLN A 115 9.79 -9.66 16.99
CA GLN A 115 10.32 -9.82 15.63
C GLN A 115 9.27 -10.37 14.65
N LEU A 116 8.44 -11.32 15.11
CA LEU A 116 7.36 -11.86 14.28
C LEU A 116 6.28 -10.80 13.99
N MET A 117 5.94 -9.98 14.98
CA MET A 117 4.99 -8.87 14.81
C MET A 117 5.53 -7.80 13.87
N GLU A 118 6.81 -7.42 14.00
CA GLU A 118 7.50 -6.48 13.11
C GLU A 118 7.49 -6.97 11.66
N ALA A 119 7.84 -8.23 11.42
CA ALA A 119 7.83 -8.80 10.07
C ALA A 119 6.43 -8.78 9.45
N CYS A 120 5.38 -9.09 10.23
CA CYS A 120 4.00 -9.01 9.75
C CYS A 120 3.56 -7.56 9.52
N ALA A 121 4.00 -6.60 10.35
CA ALA A 121 3.77 -5.18 10.13
C ALA A 121 4.37 -4.71 8.80
N VAL A 122 5.61 -5.11 8.51
CA VAL A 122 6.29 -4.84 7.23
C VAL A 122 5.50 -5.42 6.07
N LEU A 123 5.10 -6.70 6.15
CA LEU A 123 4.29 -7.34 5.11
C LEU A 123 2.96 -6.62 4.87
N PHE A 124 2.29 -6.18 5.94
CA PHE A 124 1.06 -5.41 5.82
C PHE A 124 1.27 -4.09 5.07
N LEU A 125 2.36 -3.37 5.37
CA LEU A 125 2.74 -2.12 4.71
C LEU A 125 3.13 -2.31 3.24
N LEU A 126 3.74 -3.45 2.88
CA LEU A 126 4.05 -3.79 1.49
C LEU A 126 2.79 -4.07 0.67
N ASP A 127 1.81 -4.78 1.25
CA ASP A 127 0.55 -5.11 0.57
C ASP A 127 -0.46 -3.95 0.55
N ASN A 128 -0.35 -3.04 1.52
CA ASN A 128 -1.27 -1.91 1.71
C ASN A 128 -0.41 -0.66 2.01
N PRO A 129 0.28 -0.10 0.99
CA PRO A 129 1.09 1.08 1.20
C PRO A 129 0.20 2.18 1.78
N LEU A 130 0.63 2.76 2.91
CA LEU A 130 -0.06 3.90 3.49
C LEU A 130 -0.16 4.98 2.40
N PRO A 131 -1.32 5.66 2.26
CA PRO A 131 -1.44 6.75 1.30
C PRO A 131 -0.32 7.74 1.62
N ARG A 132 0.61 7.90 0.66
CA ARG A 132 1.66 8.91 0.76
C ARG A 132 0.90 10.23 0.92
N GLY A 133 1.02 10.86 2.10
CA GLY A 133 0.56 12.23 2.25
C GLY A 133 1.16 13.01 1.09
N SER A 134 0.32 13.67 0.30
CA SER A 134 0.73 14.40 -0.90
C SER A 134 2.05 15.11 -0.63
N HIS A 135 3.11 14.70 -1.34
CA HIS A 135 4.21 15.60 -1.60
C HIS A 135 3.58 16.79 -2.32
N ARG A 136 3.22 17.81 -1.54
CA ARG A 136 2.94 19.13 -2.07
C ARG A 136 4.28 19.69 -2.52
N GLY A 137 4.43 19.75 -3.83
CA GLY A 137 5.21 20.75 -4.56
C GLY A 137 6.65 20.90 -4.15
N ASP A 138 7.53 20.19 -4.84
CA ASP A 138 8.60 20.84 -5.57
C ASP A 138 9.01 19.90 -6.71
N ASP A 139 9.42 20.45 -7.84
CA ASP A 139 9.82 19.76 -9.07
C ASP A 139 8.67 19.34 -10.02
N ASP A 140 7.90 20.32 -10.47
CA ASP A 140 7.36 20.31 -11.84
C ASP A 140 7.68 21.66 -12.49
N TYR A 141 8.88 21.78 -13.06
CA TYR A 141 9.16 22.83 -14.04
C TYR A 141 8.55 22.38 -15.36
N GLU A 142 7.25 22.57 -15.52
CA GLU A 142 6.65 22.59 -16.86
C GLU A 142 7.29 23.75 -17.64
N LEU A 143 8.06 23.40 -18.66
CA LEU A 143 8.47 24.32 -19.73
C LEU A 143 7.22 24.77 -20.47
N ARG A 144 6.59 25.83 -19.96
CA ARG A 144 5.59 26.60 -20.68
C ARG A 144 6.31 27.67 -21.47
N ASP A 145 6.41 27.46 -22.79
CA ASP A 145 6.79 28.49 -23.74
C ASP A 145 5.77 29.64 -23.63
N GLU A 146 6.18 30.71 -22.95
CA GLU A 146 5.52 32.02 -23.00
C GLU A 146 6.24 32.85 -24.07
N GLU A 147 5.71 32.79 -25.29
CA GLU A 147 5.86 33.91 -26.23
C GLU A 147 4.77 34.94 -25.92
N GLU A 148 5.20 36.04 -25.30
CA GLU A 148 4.57 37.37 -25.30
C GLU A 148 4.30 37.77 -26.78
N GLU A 149 3.29 38.51 -27.21
CA GLU A 149 2.78 39.82 -26.78
C GLU A 149 1.63 40.20 -27.75
N ASP A 150 0.92 41.28 -27.42
CA ASP A 150 -0.03 42.07 -28.22
C ASP A 150 -1.50 41.72 -27.95
N GLY A 151 -2.26 42.47 -27.14
CA GLY A 151 -2.33 43.93 -27.10
C GLY A 151 -3.48 44.37 -28.00
N GLU A 152 -4.62 44.73 -27.41
CA GLU A 152 -5.50 45.83 -27.85
C GLU A 152 -6.84 45.81 -27.09
N ASP A 153 -7.02 46.86 -26.29
CA ASP A 153 -8.27 47.30 -25.69
C ASP A 153 -9.31 47.65 -26.78
N ALA A 154 -10.54 47.18 -26.62
CA ALA A 154 -11.71 47.82 -27.23
C ALA A 154 -12.97 47.54 -26.40
N ASP A 155 -13.26 48.50 -25.55
CA ASP A 155 -14.57 48.83 -25.01
C ASP A 155 -15.59 49.10 -26.14
N ALA A 156 -16.70 48.39 -26.13
CA ALA A 156 -17.89 48.79 -26.90
C ALA A 156 -19.17 48.29 -26.21
N ASP A 157 -19.75 49.19 -25.41
CA ASP A 157 -21.15 49.12 -24.99
C ASP A 157 -22.07 49.07 -26.21
N TYR A 158 -22.86 48.00 -26.36
CA TYR A 158 -24.05 48.01 -27.20
C TYR A 158 -25.22 47.34 -26.50
N HIS A 159 -26.01 48.17 -25.82
CA HIS A 159 -27.38 47.86 -25.43
C HIS A 159 -28.30 47.99 -26.65
N GLY A 160 -29.03 46.93 -26.99
CA GLY A 160 -30.10 47.04 -27.98
C GLY A 160 -30.93 45.78 -28.16
N GLY A 161 -32.17 45.79 -27.66
CA GLY A 161 -33.30 45.19 -28.40
C GLY A 161 -34.03 44.01 -27.78
N SER A 162 -35.10 44.34 -27.06
CA SER A 162 -36.29 43.54 -26.75
C SER A 162 -36.81 42.63 -27.87
N ASP A 163 -37.27 41.46 -27.44
CA ASP A 163 -38.53 40.79 -27.80
C ASP A 163 -38.79 40.24 -29.23
N ARG A 164 -39.17 38.95 -29.23
CA ARG A 164 -40.42 38.38 -29.79
C ARG A 164 -40.41 37.59 -31.13
N TYR A 165 -40.84 36.32 -30.97
CA TYR A 165 -41.62 35.40 -31.85
C TYR A 165 -40.92 34.31 -32.69
N GLY A 166 -41.47 33.09 -32.57
CA GLY A 166 -41.34 31.92 -33.47
C GLY A 166 -41.03 30.62 -32.69
N ASP A 167 -42.01 29.81 -32.22
CA ASP A 167 -42.68 28.69 -32.94
C ASP A 167 -41.65 27.59 -33.30
N ASP A 168 -41.69 26.31 -32.92
CA ASP A 168 -42.77 25.32 -32.82
C ASP A 168 -42.21 24.00 -32.20
N ASN A 169 -43.10 23.24 -31.57
CA ASN A 169 -43.14 21.79 -31.21
C ASN A 169 -41.89 20.87 -31.24
N GLY A 170 -41.81 19.99 -30.24
CA GLY A 170 -40.98 18.79 -30.30
C GLY A 170 -40.96 17.89 -29.05
N ASP A 171 -42.13 17.41 -28.65
CA ASP A 171 -42.33 16.28 -27.70
C ASP A 171 -41.47 15.06 -28.10
N GLN A 172 -40.71 14.50 -27.15
CA GLN A 172 -40.35 13.07 -27.11
C GLN A 172 -39.65 12.68 -25.79
N ASP A 173 -40.50 12.28 -24.84
CA ASP A 173 -40.16 11.37 -23.74
C ASP A 173 -39.96 9.94 -24.29
N MET A 174 -38.76 9.38 -24.19
CA MET A 174 -38.44 7.95 -24.29
C MET A 174 -37.10 7.78 -23.54
N TYR A 175 -36.96 7.03 -22.45
CA TYR A 175 -37.17 5.59 -22.41
C TYR A 175 -37.59 5.08 -21.02
N ASP A 176 -38.49 4.11 -21.10
CA ASP A 176 -39.18 3.35 -20.08
C ASP A 176 -38.28 2.64 -19.05
N GLU A 177 -38.76 2.73 -17.82
CA GLU A 177 -38.45 1.88 -16.68
C GLU A 177 -39.03 0.48 -16.93
N VAL A 178 -38.18 -0.55 -17.09
CA VAL A 178 -38.65 -1.94 -17.10
C VAL A 178 -38.13 -2.66 -15.85
N ARG A 179 -39.01 -2.75 -14.85
CA ARG A 179 -38.99 -3.81 -13.83
C ARG A 179 -39.60 -5.06 -14.42
N PHE A 180 -38.99 -6.23 -14.18
CA PHE A 180 -39.56 -7.35 -13.42
C PHE A 180 -38.41 -8.29 -13.02
#